data_AF-A0A0S4J9E5-F1
#
_entry.id   AF-A0A0S4J9E5-F1
#
_cell.length_a   1.000
_cell.length_b   1.000
_cell.length_c   1.000
_cell.angle_alpha   90.00
_cell.angle_beta   90.00
_cell.angle_gamma   90.00
#
_symmetry.space_group_name_H-M   'P 1'
#
loop_
_entity.id
_entity.type
_entity.pdbx_description
1 polymer ?
#
loop_
_entity_poly.entity_id
_entity_poly.type
_entity_poly.pdbx_seq_one_letter_code
_entity_poly.pdbx_strand_id
1 'polypeptide(L)'
;MEQYIVAAIGGTVKVLSLNWEAKKFAVHAFLFSGLYVSSLSSIHNILLLGDLHRSITLARFVEAEHIVEVLARHSADVSVVANGFAYRGDNAGFLVTDDQRHLLCLGYQPQVRADGKVKETRLSLESGCRVAGGSIASLTPMRCVGADGVTWADQNKVLYTTNYGEIGFVLPVSEQDFRILQWLSKRLNNDVAHAGGLPPALFHAMDPSDRGNSLLPRQRIISTSLLEQLQQQFHRGEKSAICAGAGTTVERVQSLMCGLKEEGSLH
;
A
#
# COMPACT_ATOMS: atom_id res chain seq x y z
N MET A 1 26.79 -15.00 4.92
CA MET A 1 25.65 -14.26 5.48
C MET A 1 24.73 -15.28 6.09
N GLU A 2 24.47 -15.19 7.40
CA GLU A 2 23.46 -16.04 8.02
C GLU A 2 22.08 -15.65 7.45
N GLN A 3 21.31 -16.66 7.04
CA GLN A 3 19.94 -16.46 6.57
C GLN A 3 19.02 -16.66 7.75
N TYR A 4 18.29 -15.60 8.11
CA TYR A 4 17.30 -15.65 9.17
C TYR A 4 15.91 -15.95 8.60
N ILE A 5 15.15 -16.75 9.34
CA ILE A 5 13.77 -17.09 9.05
C ILE A 5 12.93 -16.49 10.17
N VAL A 6 11.92 -15.70 9.81
CA VAL A 6 10.99 -15.14 10.79
C VAL A 6 9.71 -15.96 10.75
N ALA A 7 9.31 -16.47 11.91
CA ALA A 7 8.11 -17.28 12.07
C ALA A 7 7.20 -16.67 13.14
N ALA A 8 5.93 -16.51 12.80
CA ALA A 8 4.90 -16.18 13.77
C ALA A 8 4.26 -17.46 14.32
N ILE A 9 4.21 -17.59 15.64
CA ILE A 9 3.64 -18.72 16.38
C ILE A 9 2.67 -18.13 17.41
N GLY A 10 1.38 -18.13 17.08
CA GLY A 10 0.34 -17.49 17.89
C GLY A 10 0.56 -15.98 17.99
N GLY A 11 0.67 -15.46 19.22
CA GLY A 11 0.98 -14.05 19.50
C GLY A 11 2.48 -13.72 19.59
N THR A 12 3.36 -14.67 19.25
CA THR A 12 4.81 -14.51 19.31
C THR A 12 5.45 -14.57 17.94
N VAL A 13 6.36 -13.66 17.65
CA VAL A 13 7.19 -13.66 16.45
C VAL A 13 8.60 -14.07 16.87
N LYS A 14 9.18 -15.05 16.19
CA LYS A 14 10.52 -15.58 16.47
C LYS A 14 11.40 -15.42 15.25
N VAL A 15 12.63 -14.96 15.46
CA VAL A 15 13.69 -14.95 14.46
C VAL A 15 14.57 -16.18 14.70
N LEU A 16 14.65 -17.02 13.68
CA LEU A 16 15.31 -18.31 13.69
C LEU A 16 16.51 -18.28 12.73
N SER A 17 17.60 -18.96 13.05
CA SER A 17 18.61 -19.33 12.05
C SER A 17 18.65 -20.83 11.89
N LEU A 18 18.93 -21.28 10.66
CA LEU A 18 19.10 -22.69 10.35
C LEU A 18 20.58 -23.06 10.50
N ASN A 19 20.89 -23.91 11.47
CA ASN A 19 22.20 -24.55 11.51
C ASN A 19 22.17 -25.78 10.59
N TRP A 20 22.84 -25.67 9.43
CA TRP A 20 22.88 -26.71 8.40
C TRP A 20 23.56 -28.00 8.86
N GLU A 21 24.60 -27.92 9.68
CA GLU A 21 25.35 -29.08 10.17
C GLU A 21 24.51 -29.89 11.16
N ALA A 22 23.88 -29.18 12.11
CA ALA A 22 23.05 -29.80 13.14
C ALA A 22 21.61 -30.11 12.68
N LYS A 23 21.20 -29.61 11.50
CA LYS A 23 19.82 -29.65 10.98
C LYS A 23 18.78 -29.17 12.01
N LYS A 24 19.15 -28.15 12.80
CA LYS A 24 18.33 -27.61 13.89
C LYS A 24 18.14 -26.12 13.73
N PHE A 25 16.97 -25.64 14.14
CA PHE A 25 16.69 -24.21 14.23
C PHE A 25 17.15 -23.68 15.58
N ALA A 26 17.94 -22.62 15.56
CA ALA A 26 18.30 -21.83 16.73
C ALA A 26 17.42 -20.57 16.77
N VAL A 27 16.82 -20.29 17.93
CA VAL A 27 16.05 -19.05 18.14
C VAL A 27 17.02 -17.96 18.58
N HIS A 28 17.07 -16.85 17.86
CA HIS A 28 17.92 -15.70 18.20
C HIS A 28 17.15 -14.63 18.94
N ALA A 29 15.97 -14.27 18.42
CA ALA A 29 15.17 -13.17 18.96
C ALA A 29 13.69 -13.54 18.99
N PHE A 30 12.94 -12.90 19.88
CA PHE A 30 11.49 -13.01 19.93
C PHE A 30 10.85 -11.65 20.19
N LEU A 31 9.64 -11.46 19.69
CA LEU A 31 8.80 -10.29 19.92
C LEU A 31 7.37 -10.74 20.20
N PHE A 32 6.75 -10.15 21.22
CA PHE A 32 5.33 -10.34 21.50
C PHE A 32 4.51 -9.28 20.73
N SER A 33 3.69 -9.71 19.76
CA SER A 33 2.91 -8.79 18.92
C SER A 33 1.61 -8.33 19.59
N GLY A 34 1.05 -9.15 20.48
CA GLY A 34 -0.25 -8.90 21.10
C GLY A 34 -1.09 -10.16 21.14
N LEU A 35 -2.05 -10.29 20.22
CA LEU A 35 -3.07 -11.33 20.22
C LEU A 35 -2.70 -12.49 19.28
N TYR A 36 -2.71 -12.24 17.98
CA TYR A 36 -2.45 -13.24 16.96
C TYR A 36 -1.92 -12.56 15.71
N VAL A 37 -0.78 -13.03 15.20
CA VAL A 37 -0.20 -12.49 13.97
C VAL A 37 -0.91 -13.12 12.78
N SER A 38 -1.74 -12.34 12.08
CA SER A 38 -2.46 -12.79 10.89
C SER A 38 -1.58 -12.80 9.63
N SER A 39 -0.70 -11.82 9.52
CA SER A 39 0.16 -11.64 8.35
C SER A 39 1.54 -11.15 8.75
N LEU A 40 2.57 -11.63 8.06
CA LEU A 40 3.96 -11.32 8.32
C LEU A 40 4.65 -11.04 6.99
N SER A 41 5.26 -9.86 6.84
CA SER A 41 6.14 -9.57 5.71
C SER A 41 7.44 -8.94 6.19
N SER A 42 8.49 -9.10 5.41
CA SER A 42 9.84 -8.61 5.75
C SER A 42 10.55 -8.05 4.52
N ILE A 43 11.23 -6.93 4.70
CA ILE A 43 12.20 -6.39 3.73
C ILE A 43 13.50 -6.10 4.48
N HIS A 44 14.59 -6.73 4.05
CA HIS A 44 15.89 -6.68 4.73
C HIS A 44 15.75 -7.03 6.22
N ASN A 45 16.03 -6.08 7.11
CA ASN A 45 15.94 -6.23 8.55
C ASN A 45 14.67 -5.61 9.14
N ILE A 46 13.74 -5.13 8.31
CA ILE A 46 12.47 -4.52 8.73
C ILE A 46 11.37 -5.57 8.60
N LEU A 47 10.57 -5.70 9.66
CA LEU A 47 9.46 -6.62 9.79
C LEU A 47 8.16 -5.83 9.89
N LEU A 48 7.16 -6.25 9.15
CA LEU A 48 5.81 -5.73 9.20
C LEU A 48 4.88 -6.84 9.71
N LEU A 49 4.34 -6.61 10.90
CA LEU A 49 3.50 -7.56 11.62
C LEU A 49 2.06 -7.09 11.53
N GLY A 50 1.18 -7.89 10.96
CA GLY A 50 -0.27 -7.69 11.02
C GLY A 50 -0.85 -8.52 12.15
N ASP A 51 -1.56 -7.86 13.06
CA ASP A 51 -2.31 -8.51 14.14
C ASP A 51 -3.80 -8.62 13.75
N LEU A 52 -4.46 -9.66 14.25
CA LEU A 52 -5.90 -9.90 14.04
C LEU A 52 -6.79 -8.78 14.60
N HIS A 53 -6.33 -7.99 15.56
CA HIS A 53 -7.12 -6.87 16.12
C HIS A 53 -6.30 -5.59 16.28
N ARG A 54 -5.00 -5.69 16.57
CA ARG A 54 -4.15 -4.52 16.88
C ARG A 54 -3.44 -3.93 15.66
N SER A 55 -4.11 -3.94 14.50
CA SER A 55 -3.58 -3.41 13.23
C SER A 55 -2.15 -3.87 12.97
N ILE A 56 -1.27 -2.97 12.52
CA ILE A 56 0.11 -3.30 12.19
C ILE A 56 1.14 -2.75 13.17
N THR A 57 2.20 -3.54 13.37
CA THR A 57 3.41 -3.16 14.08
C THR A 57 4.61 -3.25 13.14
N LEU A 58 5.33 -2.14 13.01
CA LEU A 58 6.61 -2.06 12.32
C LEU A 58 7.73 -2.37 13.32
N ALA A 59 8.56 -3.35 13.03
CA ALA A 59 9.68 -3.76 13.85
C ALA A 59 10.97 -3.87 13.03
N ARG A 60 12.12 -3.84 13.70
CA ARG A 60 13.44 -4.02 13.11
C ARG A 60 14.19 -5.10 13.85
N PHE A 61 14.83 -6.00 13.13
CA PHE A 61 15.77 -6.95 13.68
C PHE A 61 17.18 -6.35 13.68
N VAL A 62 17.79 -6.27 14.86
CA VAL A 62 19.17 -5.82 15.05
C VAL A 62 20.04 -7.04 15.27
N GLU A 63 20.78 -7.44 14.23
CA GLU A 63 21.59 -8.66 14.22
C GLU A 63 22.67 -8.66 15.30
N ALA A 64 23.34 -7.53 15.52
CA ALA A 64 24.44 -7.40 16.48
C ALA A 64 24.03 -7.71 17.93
N GLU A 65 22.79 -7.41 18.30
CA GLU A 65 22.26 -7.60 19.66
C GLU A 65 21.32 -8.79 19.77
N HIS A 66 20.95 -9.41 18.65
CA HIS A 66 19.89 -10.42 18.54
C HIS A 66 18.56 -9.95 19.17
N ILE A 67 18.20 -8.68 18.95
CA ILE A 67 16.96 -8.07 19.47
C ILE A 67 16.06 -7.67 18.31
N VAL A 68 14.73 -7.81 18.51
CA VAL A 68 13.72 -7.23 17.64
C VAL A 68 13.13 -5.99 18.31
N GLU A 69 13.44 -4.83 17.75
CA GLU A 69 12.98 -3.54 18.24
C GLU A 69 11.67 -3.13 17.55
N VAL A 70 10.69 -2.66 18.31
CA VAL A 70 9.47 -2.09 17.74
C VAL A 70 9.76 -0.66 17.31
N LEU A 71 9.70 -0.41 16.00
CA LEU A 71 9.88 0.93 15.44
C LEU A 71 8.61 1.75 15.60
N ALA A 72 7.45 1.25 15.18
CA ALA A 72 6.20 2.00 15.24
C ALA A 72 4.99 1.09 15.33
N ARG A 73 3.89 1.62 15.85
CA ARG A 73 2.58 0.95 15.85
C ARG A 73 1.54 1.83 15.19
N HIS A 74 0.61 1.20 14.48
CA HIS A 74 -0.61 1.86 14.10
C HIS A 74 -1.54 1.94 15.31
N SER A 75 -2.21 3.08 15.46
CA SER A 75 -3.02 3.39 16.64
C SER A 75 -4.45 2.88 16.57
N ALA A 76 -4.97 2.69 15.35
CA ALA A 76 -6.33 2.22 15.17
C ALA A 76 -6.36 0.70 15.34
N ASP A 77 -7.45 0.20 15.90
CA ASP A 77 -7.73 -1.22 15.92
C ASP A 77 -8.32 -1.60 14.56
N VAL A 78 -7.57 -2.38 13.79
CA VAL A 78 -7.96 -2.87 12.46
C VAL A 78 -7.62 -4.35 12.42
N SER A 79 -8.57 -5.16 11.95
CA SER A 79 -8.35 -6.60 11.75
C SER A 79 -7.60 -6.83 10.45
N VAL A 80 -6.29 -7.08 10.54
CA VAL A 80 -5.45 -7.20 9.35
C VAL A 80 -5.65 -8.57 8.70
N VAL A 81 -5.95 -8.60 7.41
CA VAL A 81 -6.00 -9.81 6.58
C VAL A 81 -4.65 -10.05 5.93
N ALA A 82 -4.18 -9.10 5.12
CA ALA A 82 -2.86 -9.12 4.50
C ALA A 82 -2.16 -7.77 4.65
N ASN A 83 -0.82 -7.80 4.67
CA ASN A 83 0.02 -6.62 4.69
C ASN A 83 1.10 -6.71 3.60
N GLY A 84 1.63 -5.57 3.18
CA GLY A 84 2.68 -5.51 2.17
C GLY A 84 3.42 -4.18 2.19
N PHE A 85 4.55 -4.14 1.52
CA PHE A 85 5.36 -2.94 1.36
C PHE A 85 5.16 -2.33 -0.02
N ALA A 86 4.98 -1.03 -0.08
CA ALA A 86 5.01 -0.25 -1.32
C ALA A 86 6.12 0.79 -1.20
N TYR A 87 7.05 0.84 -2.15
CA TYR A 87 8.16 1.80 -2.13
C TYR A 87 8.37 2.42 -3.51
N ARG A 88 8.83 3.67 -3.50
CA ARG A 88 9.21 4.43 -4.68
C ARG A 88 10.39 5.33 -4.33
N GLY A 89 11.57 5.02 -4.87
CA GLY A 89 12.81 5.67 -4.50
C GLY A 89 13.01 5.60 -2.98
N ASP A 90 13.18 6.77 -2.36
CA ASP A 90 13.42 6.88 -0.92
C ASP A 90 12.14 6.80 -0.06
N ASN A 91 10.96 6.86 -0.68
CA ASN A 91 9.70 6.84 0.04
C ASN A 91 9.16 5.41 0.16
N ALA A 92 8.85 4.99 1.38
CA ALA A 92 8.20 3.72 1.69
C ALA A 92 6.84 3.95 2.36
N GLY A 93 5.85 3.19 1.93
CA GLY A 93 4.53 3.08 2.51
C GLY A 93 4.20 1.62 2.81
N PHE A 94 3.26 1.42 3.73
CA PHE A 94 2.80 0.09 4.14
C PHE A 94 1.35 -0.07 3.70
N LEU A 95 1.09 -1.12 2.94
CA LEU A 95 -0.26 -1.48 2.54
C LEU A 95 -0.83 -2.46 3.57
N VAL A 96 -2.04 -2.18 4.03
CA VAL A 96 -2.76 -2.98 5.00
C VAL A 96 -4.16 -3.21 4.48
N THR A 97 -4.64 -4.43 4.59
CA THR A 97 -5.97 -4.83 4.14
C THR A 97 -6.75 -5.40 5.30
N ASP A 98 -8.06 -5.15 5.32
CA ASP A 98 -8.93 -5.61 6.39
C ASP A 98 -10.03 -6.58 5.89
N ASP A 99 -10.80 -7.09 6.84
CA ASP A 99 -11.95 -7.95 6.61
C ASP A 99 -13.15 -7.19 5.99
N GLN A 100 -13.17 -5.86 6.12
CA GLN A 100 -14.20 -4.96 5.59
C GLN A 100 -13.96 -4.49 4.15
N ARG A 101 -12.94 -5.03 3.46
CA ARG A 101 -12.58 -4.73 2.06
C ARG A 101 -11.93 -3.36 1.89
N HIS A 102 -11.32 -2.84 2.94
CA HIS A 102 -10.51 -1.64 2.87
C HIS A 102 -9.06 -1.99 2.53
N LEU A 103 -8.48 -1.13 1.70
CA LEU A 103 -7.06 -1.05 1.44
C LEU A 103 -6.56 0.27 2.04
N LEU A 104 -5.74 0.15 3.07
CA LEU A 104 -5.14 1.26 3.81
C LEU A 104 -3.68 1.41 3.38
N CYS A 105 -3.26 2.65 3.16
CA CYS A 105 -1.86 3.03 2.95
C CYS A 105 -1.40 3.81 4.17
N LEU A 106 -0.42 3.26 4.88
CA LEU A 106 0.15 3.83 6.08
C LEU A 106 1.53 4.40 5.77
N GLY A 107 1.80 5.59 6.30
CA GLY A 107 3.10 6.24 6.26
C GLY A 107 3.86 6.05 7.57
N TYR A 108 5.19 6.03 7.50
CA TYR A 108 6.04 6.15 8.68
C TYR A 108 6.57 7.58 8.78
N GLN A 109 6.09 8.32 9.77
CA GLN A 109 6.59 9.65 10.08
C GLN A 109 7.15 9.68 11.51
N PRO A 110 8.48 9.67 11.70
CA PRO A 110 9.05 9.75 13.03
C PRO A 110 8.82 11.15 13.62
N GLN A 111 8.20 11.25 14.79
CA GLN A 111 8.11 12.53 15.49
C GLN A 111 9.41 12.77 16.27
N VAL A 112 10.21 13.72 15.79
CA VAL A 112 11.46 14.12 16.43
C VAL A 112 11.16 15.26 17.41
N ARG A 113 11.67 15.17 18.64
CA ARG A 113 11.66 16.30 19.59
C ARG A 113 12.61 17.40 19.10
N ALA A 114 12.45 18.61 19.61
CA ALA A 114 13.38 19.72 19.37
C ALA A 114 14.85 19.34 19.67
N ASP A 115 15.07 18.41 20.61
CA ASP A 115 16.39 17.90 21.01
C ASP A 115 16.99 16.85 20.05
N GLY A 116 16.34 16.57 18.91
CA GLY A 116 16.77 15.54 17.95
C GLY A 116 16.47 14.10 18.36
N LYS A 117 15.95 13.86 19.57
CA LYS A 117 15.52 12.54 20.03
C LYS A 117 14.11 12.21 19.55
N VAL A 118 13.88 10.99 19.06
CA VAL A 118 12.57 10.50 18.62
C VAL A 118 11.63 10.42 19.84
N LYS A 119 10.50 11.14 19.80
CA LYS A 119 9.49 11.18 20.89
C LYS A 119 8.61 9.94 20.85
N GLU A 120 7.97 9.78 19.70
CA GLU A 120 6.99 8.74 19.40
C GLU A 120 7.05 8.47 17.90
N THR A 121 7.00 7.20 17.57
CA THR A 121 6.99 6.70 16.21
C THR A 121 5.66 6.01 16.00
N ARG A 122 4.79 6.68 15.23
CA ARG A 122 3.45 6.21 14.93
C ARG A 122 3.32 6.02 13.44
N LEU A 123 2.58 4.98 13.05
CA LEU A 123 2.16 4.79 11.67
C LEU A 123 0.91 5.62 11.46
N SER A 124 1.01 6.68 10.66
CA SER A 124 -0.13 7.50 10.25
C SER A 124 -0.86 6.81 9.11
N LEU A 125 -2.19 6.85 9.14
CA LEU A 125 -2.96 6.60 7.93
C LEU A 125 -2.68 7.74 6.96
N GLU A 126 -2.25 7.45 5.73
CA GLU A 126 -2.04 8.46 4.68
C GLU A 126 -3.20 8.47 3.68
N SER A 127 -3.82 7.31 3.47
CA SER A 127 -4.98 7.15 2.59
C SER A 127 -5.63 5.79 2.81
N GLY A 128 -6.91 5.66 2.47
CA GLY A 128 -7.52 4.37 2.28
C GLY A 128 -8.63 4.42 1.24
N CYS A 129 -8.96 3.26 0.69
CA CYS A 129 -10.10 3.08 -0.20
C CYS A 129 -10.77 1.73 0.05
N ARG A 130 -12.04 1.64 -0.34
CA ARG A 130 -12.76 0.37 -0.38
C ARG A 130 -12.58 -0.30 -1.74
N VAL A 131 -12.22 -1.58 -1.74
CA VAL A 131 -12.02 -2.41 -2.93
C VAL A 131 -13.34 -3.05 -3.36
N ALA A 132 -13.59 -3.06 -4.67
CA ALA A 132 -14.86 -3.52 -5.23
C ALA A 132 -15.00 -5.04 -5.20
N GLY A 133 -13.99 -5.76 -5.69
CA GLY A 133 -14.01 -7.21 -5.76
C GLY A 133 -13.66 -7.91 -4.45
N GLY A 134 -13.93 -7.30 -3.29
CA GLY A 134 -13.90 -8.02 -2.01
C GLY A 134 -12.72 -7.69 -1.10
N SER A 135 -12.51 -8.55 -0.10
CA SER A 135 -11.37 -8.42 0.82
C SER A 135 -10.14 -8.99 0.13
N ILE A 136 -9.04 -8.24 0.20
CA ILE A 136 -7.76 -8.66 -0.38
C ILE A 136 -7.19 -9.77 0.50
N ALA A 137 -7.04 -10.95 -0.09
CA ALA A 137 -6.53 -12.13 0.59
C ALA A 137 -5.01 -12.20 0.61
N SER A 138 -4.35 -11.67 -0.43
CA SER A 138 -2.88 -11.66 -0.51
C SER A 138 -2.36 -10.39 -1.19
N LEU A 139 -1.20 -9.93 -0.72
CA LEU A 139 -0.43 -8.84 -1.28
C LEU A 139 0.95 -9.36 -1.64
N THR A 140 1.33 -9.25 -2.92
CA THR A 140 2.62 -9.72 -3.42
C THR A 140 3.38 -8.55 -4.05
N PRO A 141 4.45 -8.06 -3.41
CA PRO A 141 5.30 -7.03 -4.01
C PRO A 141 6.11 -7.64 -5.17
N MET A 142 6.13 -6.92 -6.29
CA MET A 142 6.92 -7.23 -7.48
C MET A 142 7.71 -6.00 -7.88
N ARG A 143 8.93 -6.19 -8.37
CA ARG A 143 9.70 -5.08 -8.94
C ARG A 143 9.06 -4.63 -10.24
N CYS A 144 8.97 -3.32 -10.45
CA CYS A 144 8.65 -2.78 -11.76
C CYS A 144 9.79 -3.09 -12.72
N VAL A 145 9.45 -3.54 -13.92
CA VAL A 145 10.43 -3.78 -15.00
C VAL A 145 10.25 -2.61 -15.93
N GLY A 146 11.06 -1.57 -15.72
CA GLY A 146 10.96 -0.36 -16.51
C GLY A 146 11.15 -0.67 -17.99
N ALA A 147 10.14 -0.34 -18.80
CA ALA A 147 10.30 -0.26 -20.25
C ALA A 147 11.21 0.94 -20.58
N ASP A 148 12.02 0.78 -21.62
CA ASP A 148 13.08 1.70 -22.04
C ASP A 148 12.64 3.18 -21.99
N GLY A 149 13.23 3.95 -21.06
CA GLY A 149 13.11 5.41 -21.00
C GLY A 149 12.17 6.00 -19.95
N VAL A 150 11.47 5.20 -19.13
CA VAL A 150 10.67 5.73 -18.01
C VAL A 150 11.20 5.23 -16.66
N THR A 151 11.45 6.17 -15.75
CA THR A 151 12.02 6.04 -14.39
C THR A 151 11.11 5.30 -13.40
N TRP A 152 10.59 4.13 -13.78
CA TRP A 152 9.86 3.22 -12.89
C TRP A 152 10.76 2.13 -12.28
N ALA A 153 12.07 2.15 -12.55
CA ALA A 153 13.01 1.13 -12.09
C ALA A 153 13.16 1.06 -10.55
N ASP A 154 12.99 2.20 -9.84
CA ASP A 154 13.23 2.29 -8.39
C ASP A 154 11.95 2.14 -7.55
N GLN A 155 10.93 1.45 -8.08
CA GLN A 155 9.68 1.21 -7.36
C GLN A 155 9.21 -0.22 -7.48
N ASN A 156 8.32 -0.61 -6.57
CA ASN A 156 7.60 -1.86 -6.69
C ASN A 156 6.13 -1.63 -7.07
N LYS A 157 5.57 -2.61 -7.78
CA LYS A 157 4.13 -2.80 -7.92
C LYS A 157 3.69 -3.85 -6.92
N VAL A 158 2.56 -3.65 -6.26
CA VAL A 158 2.02 -4.64 -5.33
C VAL A 158 0.81 -5.28 -5.97
N LEU A 159 0.94 -6.54 -6.36
CA LEU A 159 -0.20 -7.33 -6.82
C LEU A 159 -1.09 -7.67 -5.64
N TYR A 160 -2.39 -7.58 -5.83
CA TYR A 160 -3.37 -8.06 -4.89
C TYR A 160 -4.27 -9.09 -5.52
N THR A 161 -4.69 -10.07 -4.72
CA THR A 161 -5.75 -11.00 -5.08
C THR A 161 -6.86 -10.89 -4.06
N THR A 162 -8.10 -10.87 -4.52
CA THR A 162 -9.27 -10.80 -3.63
C THR A 162 -9.90 -12.16 -3.42
N ASN A 163 -10.71 -12.27 -2.36
CA ASN A 163 -11.50 -13.46 -2.09
C ASN A 163 -12.56 -13.77 -3.17
N TYR A 164 -12.94 -12.80 -4.01
CA TYR A 164 -13.83 -13.02 -5.17
C TYR A 164 -13.06 -13.28 -6.48
N GLY A 165 -11.74 -13.47 -6.43
CA GLY A 165 -10.93 -13.81 -7.59
C GLY A 165 -10.57 -12.61 -8.49
N GLU A 166 -10.77 -11.38 -8.02
CA GLU A 166 -10.20 -10.20 -8.69
C GLU A 166 -8.69 -10.20 -8.46
N ILE A 167 -7.95 -9.96 -9.54
CA ILE A 167 -6.51 -9.73 -9.50
C ILE A 167 -6.28 -8.32 -10.00
N GLY A 168 -5.57 -7.53 -9.20
CA GLY A 168 -5.20 -6.18 -9.56
C GLY A 168 -3.84 -5.83 -9.00
N PHE A 169 -3.47 -4.57 -9.16
CA PHE A 169 -2.20 -4.06 -8.64
C PHE A 169 -2.36 -2.66 -8.07
N VAL A 170 -1.48 -2.34 -7.12
CA VAL A 170 -1.33 -1.01 -6.53
C VAL A 170 0.05 -0.50 -6.92
N LEU A 171 0.10 0.70 -7.49
CA LEU A 171 1.34 1.34 -7.90
C LEU A 171 1.54 2.66 -7.14
N PRO A 172 2.72 2.89 -6.51
CA PRO A 172 3.05 4.18 -5.95
C PRO A 172 3.37 5.19 -7.07
N VAL A 173 2.68 6.33 -7.06
CA VAL A 173 2.82 7.38 -8.08
C VAL A 173 3.53 8.60 -7.50
N SER A 174 4.22 9.39 -8.33
CA SER A 174 4.83 10.66 -7.92
C SER A 174 3.76 11.63 -7.42
N GLU A 175 4.09 12.56 -6.52
CA GLU A 175 3.10 13.53 -6.03
C GLU A 175 2.56 14.44 -7.16
N GLN A 176 3.41 14.80 -8.12
CA GLN A 176 3.01 15.62 -9.26
C GLN A 176 1.99 14.90 -10.13
N ASP A 177 2.27 13.65 -10.52
CA ASP A 177 1.36 12.87 -11.36
C ASP A 177 0.10 12.49 -10.57
N PHE A 178 0.23 12.20 -9.26
CA PHE A 178 -0.90 11.94 -8.39
C PHE A 178 -1.89 13.13 -8.35
N ARG A 179 -1.41 14.38 -8.22
CA ARG A 179 -2.29 15.57 -8.23
C ARG A 179 -3.05 15.71 -9.54
N ILE A 180 -2.40 15.43 -10.67
CA ILE A 180 -3.01 15.44 -12.00
C ILE A 180 -4.10 14.36 -12.07
N LEU A 181 -3.76 13.12 -11.73
CA LEU A 181 -4.69 12.00 -11.76
C LEU A 181 -5.86 12.19 -10.79
N GLN A 182 -5.61 12.78 -9.61
CA GLN A 182 -6.66 13.06 -8.62
C GLN A 182 -7.65 14.10 -9.16
N TRP A 183 -7.15 15.16 -9.80
CA TRP A 183 -8.00 16.16 -10.42
C TRP A 183 -8.84 15.55 -11.55
N LEU A 184 -8.20 14.78 -12.43
CA LEU A 184 -8.88 14.07 -13.52
C LEU A 184 -9.96 13.13 -12.99
N SER A 185 -9.64 12.32 -11.97
CA SER A 185 -10.59 11.41 -11.34
C SER A 185 -11.79 12.16 -10.75
N LYS A 186 -11.58 13.29 -10.06
CA LYS A 186 -12.68 14.12 -9.54
C LYS A 186 -13.54 14.70 -10.65
N ARG A 187 -12.93 15.18 -11.72
CA ARG A 187 -13.65 15.72 -12.88
C ARG A 187 -14.49 14.64 -13.56
N LEU A 188 -13.91 13.48 -13.82
CA LEU A 188 -14.59 12.34 -14.45
C LEU A 188 -15.74 11.80 -13.60
N ASN A 189 -15.59 11.78 -12.27
CA ASN A 189 -16.68 11.37 -11.39
C ASN A 189 -17.93 12.27 -11.53
N ASN A 190 -17.75 13.56 -11.80
CA ASN A 190 -18.85 14.52 -11.92
C ASN A 190 -19.41 14.63 -13.35
N ASP A 191 -18.53 14.55 -14.35
CA ASP A 191 -18.89 14.82 -15.75
C ASP A 191 -19.38 13.57 -16.50
N VAL A 192 -18.97 12.37 -16.08
CA VAL A 192 -19.34 11.12 -16.75
C VAL A 192 -20.61 10.54 -16.13
N ALA A 193 -21.54 10.09 -16.98
CA ALA A 193 -22.67 9.30 -16.55
C ALA A 193 -22.22 7.88 -16.18
N HIS A 194 -22.36 7.52 -14.90
CA HIS A 194 -21.99 6.20 -14.40
C HIS A 194 -23.15 5.21 -14.50
N ALA A 195 -22.83 3.93 -14.59
CA ALA A 195 -23.82 2.86 -14.56
C ALA A 195 -24.65 2.95 -13.26
N GLY A 196 -25.98 3.00 -13.41
CA GLY A 196 -26.90 3.15 -12.26
C GLY A 196 -26.83 4.50 -11.56
N GLY A 197 -26.15 5.52 -12.12
CA GLY A 197 -25.99 6.83 -11.49
C GLY A 197 -25.11 6.80 -10.24
N LEU A 198 -24.32 5.73 -10.03
CA LEU A 198 -23.47 5.54 -8.87
C LEU A 198 -22.05 6.01 -9.18
N PRO A 199 -21.57 7.13 -8.60
CA PRO A 199 -20.21 7.57 -8.81
C PRO A 199 -19.21 6.63 -8.13
N PRO A 200 -18.17 6.11 -8.83
CA PRO A 200 -17.20 5.20 -8.24
C PRO A 200 -16.46 5.77 -7.03
N ALA A 201 -16.27 7.09 -6.94
CA ALA A 201 -15.70 7.74 -5.77
C ALA A 201 -16.48 7.45 -4.47
N LEU A 202 -17.82 7.38 -4.55
CA LEU A 202 -18.66 7.07 -3.40
C LEU A 202 -18.53 5.61 -2.98
N PHE A 203 -18.40 4.72 -3.96
CA PHE A 203 -18.18 3.30 -3.68
C PHE A 203 -16.82 3.03 -3.02
N HIS A 204 -15.77 3.73 -3.46
CA HIS A 204 -14.43 3.63 -2.90
C HIS A 204 -14.25 4.41 -1.58
N ALA A 205 -15.23 5.23 -1.19
CA ALA A 205 -15.22 5.89 0.10
C ALA A 205 -15.36 4.86 1.22
N MET A 206 -14.54 5.03 2.25
CA MET A 206 -14.63 4.23 3.46
C MET A 206 -15.69 4.83 4.39
N ASP A 207 -16.28 3.99 5.24
CA ASP A 207 -17.34 4.42 6.14
C ASP A 207 -16.77 5.36 7.23
N PRO A 208 -17.24 6.62 7.31
CA PRO A 208 -16.77 7.55 8.33
C PRO A 208 -17.19 7.18 9.76
N SER A 209 -18.19 6.29 9.92
CA SER A 209 -18.65 5.82 11.23
C SER A 209 -17.71 4.80 11.88
N ASP A 210 -16.78 4.23 11.10
CA ASP A 210 -15.79 3.30 11.61
C ASP A 210 -14.72 4.05 12.40
N ARG A 211 -14.60 3.75 13.70
CA ARG A 211 -13.82 4.53 14.67
C ARG A 211 -12.32 4.54 14.36
N GLY A 212 -11.80 3.54 13.65
CA GLY A 212 -10.43 3.51 13.14
C GLY A 212 -10.20 4.41 11.92
N ASN A 213 -11.28 4.70 11.18
CA ASN A 213 -11.28 5.44 9.92
C ASN A 213 -11.76 6.90 10.06
N SER A 214 -12.25 7.30 11.24
CA SER A 214 -12.66 8.70 11.53
C SER A 214 -11.56 9.75 11.30
N LEU A 215 -10.30 9.34 11.10
CA LEU A 215 -9.16 10.22 10.84
C LEU A 215 -8.75 10.29 9.36
N LEU A 216 -9.64 9.88 8.45
CA LEU A 216 -9.36 9.77 7.01
C LEU A 216 -8.66 11.00 6.42
N PRO A 217 -7.35 10.91 6.14
CA PRO A 217 -6.58 12.04 5.63
C PRO A 217 -6.56 11.94 4.12
N ARG A 218 -7.64 12.35 3.45
CA ARG A 218 -7.75 12.45 1.97
C ARG A 218 -7.68 11.09 1.25
N GLN A 219 -8.62 10.85 0.33
CA GLN A 219 -8.48 9.73 -0.62
C GLN A 219 -7.28 9.99 -1.53
N ARG A 220 -6.17 9.28 -1.30
CA ARG A 220 -4.97 9.27 -2.15
C ARG A 220 -4.75 7.97 -2.91
N ILE A 221 -5.79 7.16 -3.05
CA ILE A 221 -5.81 6.02 -3.96
C ILE A 221 -6.77 6.38 -5.10
N ILE A 222 -6.30 6.21 -6.33
CA ILE A 222 -7.06 6.56 -7.54
C ILE A 222 -7.36 5.26 -8.28
N SER A 223 -8.62 5.08 -8.65
CA SER A 223 -9.03 3.96 -9.50
C SER A 223 -8.65 4.24 -10.95
N THR A 224 -7.91 3.31 -11.56
CA THR A 224 -7.49 3.40 -12.96
C THR A 224 -8.65 3.20 -13.92
N SER A 225 -9.71 2.48 -13.53
CA SER A 225 -10.86 2.22 -14.40
C SER A 225 -11.60 3.49 -14.84
N LEU A 226 -11.68 4.51 -13.97
CA LEU A 226 -12.20 5.84 -14.33
C LEU A 226 -11.32 6.52 -15.39
N LEU A 227 -10.00 6.38 -15.28
CA LEU A 227 -9.06 6.99 -16.23
C LEU A 227 -9.11 6.27 -17.58
N GLU A 228 -9.45 4.99 -17.63
CA GLU A 228 -9.70 4.27 -18.88
C GLU A 228 -10.97 4.77 -19.58
N GLN A 229 -12.02 5.13 -18.83
CA GLN A 229 -13.21 5.74 -19.41
C GLN A 229 -12.89 7.06 -20.11
N LEU A 230 -11.97 7.87 -19.57
CA LEU A 230 -11.49 9.07 -20.27
C LEU A 230 -10.94 8.74 -21.65
N GLN A 231 -10.18 7.63 -21.79
CA GLN A 231 -9.62 7.21 -23.08
C GLN A 231 -10.70 6.71 -24.04
N GLN A 232 -11.70 5.98 -23.54
CA GLN A 232 -12.69 5.30 -24.38
C GLN A 232 -13.86 6.18 -24.80
N GLN A 233 -14.35 7.06 -23.93
CA GLN A 233 -15.64 7.76 -24.14
C GLN A 233 -15.51 9.15 -24.77
N PHE A 234 -14.42 9.88 -24.51
CA PHE A 234 -14.31 11.28 -24.92
C PHE A 234 -13.59 11.46 -26.27
N HIS A 235 -14.04 12.45 -27.05
CA HIS A 235 -13.34 12.85 -28.27
C HIS A 235 -12.07 13.65 -27.96
N ARG A 236 -11.15 13.76 -28.93
CA ARG A 236 -9.84 14.43 -28.75
C ARG A 236 -9.97 15.89 -28.29
N GLY A 237 -10.99 16.61 -28.76
CA GLY A 237 -11.24 18.00 -28.35
C GLY A 237 -11.63 18.13 -26.88
N GLU A 238 -12.56 17.29 -26.41
CA GLU A 238 -13.02 17.26 -25.02
C GLU A 238 -11.89 16.80 -24.07
N LYS A 239 -11.11 15.78 -24.47
CA LYS A 239 -9.91 15.35 -23.76
C LYS A 239 -8.94 16.52 -23.55
N SER A 240 -8.72 17.33 -24.59
CA SER A 240 -7.86 18.50 -24.50
C SER A 240 -8.39 19.55 -23.54
N ALA A 241 -9.69 19.81 -23.54
CA ALA A 241 -10.32 20.75 -22.61
C ALA A 241 -10.22 20.28 -21.15
N ILE A 242 -10.47 18.98 -20.90
CA ILE A 242 -10.36 18.37 -19.58
C ILE A 242 -8.90 18.42 -19.08
N CYS A 243 -7.93 18.05 -19.92
CA CYS A 243 -6.52 18.05 -19.54
C CYS A 243 -5.99 19.48 -19.31
N ALA A 244 -6.46 20.46 -20.10
CA ALA A 244 -6.13 21.87 -19.90
C ALA A 244 -6.62 22.38 -18.54
N GLY A 245 -7.80 21.93 -18.08
CA GLY A 245 -8.31 22.23 -16.74
C GLY A 245 -7.43 21.68 -15.60
N ALA A 246 -6.73 20.56 -15.83
CA ALA A 246 -5.75 20.00 -14.91
C ALA A 246 -4.36 20.66 -15.00
N GLY A 247 -4.16 21.60 -15.94
CA GLY A 247 -2.86 22.20 -16.23
C GLY A 247 -1.89 21.26 -16.95
N THR A 248 -2.41 20.32 -17.74
CA THR A 248 -1.60 19.26 -18.39
C THR A 248 -1.93 19.09 -19.88
N THR A 249 -1.01 18.44 -20.60
CA THR A 249 -1.22 18.06 -22.00
C THR A 249 -1.82 16.66 -22.10
N VAL A 250 -2.62 16.43 -23.14
CA VAL A 250 -3.23 15.12 -23.43
C VAL A 250 -2.15 14.05 -23.61
N GLU A 251 -1.04 14.39 -24.26
CA GLU A 251 0.10 13.50 -24.50
C GLU A 251 0.73 13.01 -23.20
N ARG A 252 0.88 13.89 -22.20
CA ARG A 252 1.41 13.50 -20.88
C ARG A 252 0.47 12.56 -20.14
N VAL A 253 -0.84 12.81 -20.20
CA VAL A 253 -1.82 11.92 -19.55
C VAL A 253 -1.85 10.56 -20.26
N GLN A 254 -1.73 10.55 -21.59
CA GLN A 254 -1.67 9.31 -22.37
C GLN A 254 -0.40 8.51 -22.08
N SER A 255 0.76 9.15 -21.98
CA SER A 255 2.01 8.45 -21.65
C SER A 255 1.97 7.86 -20.24
N LEU A 256 1.44 8.60 -19.25
CA LEU A 256 1.23 8.09 -17.90
C LEU A 256 0.31 6.87 -17.90
N MET A 257 -0.82 6.92 -18.60
CA MET A 257 -1.75 5.81 -18.70
C MET A 257 -1.18 4.60 -19.43
N CYS A 258 -0.36 4.82 -20.47
CA CYS A 258 0.33 3.74 -21.18
C CYS A 258 1.33 3.05 -20.24
N GLY A 259 2.15 3.81 -19.53
CA GLY A 259 3.08 3.26 -18.54
C GLY A 259 2.39 2.49 -17.42
N LEU A 260 1.25 2.97 -16.92
CA LEU A 260 0.44 2.23 -15.94
C LEU A 260 -0.07 0.89 -16.48
N LYS A 261 -0.46 0.84 -17.77
CA LYS A 261 -0.93 -0.40 -18.42
C LYS A 261 0.21 -1.37 -18.70
N GLU A 262 1.35 -0.87 -19.16
CA GLU A 262 2.56 -1.66 -19.38
C GLU A 262 3.03 -2.32 -18.08
N GLU A 263 3.11 -1.55 -16.99
CA GLU A 263 3.45 -2.11 -15.66
C GLU A 263 2.37 -3.08 -15.14
N GLY A 264 1.12 -2.89 -15.55
CA GLY A 264 0.01 -3.80 -15.25
C GLY A 264 0.06 -5.12 -16.03
N SER A 265 0.81 -5.18 -17.13
CA SER A 265 1.00 -6.43 -17.86
C SER A 265 1.91 -7.37 -17.06
N LEU A 266 1.36 -8.51 -16.69
CA LEU A 266 2.10 -9.59 -16.04
C LEU A 266 2.88 -10.31 -17.15
N HIS A 267 4.18 -10.03 -17.25
CA HIS A 267 5.11 -10.86 -18.02
C HIS A 267 5.45 -12.13 -17.25
#